data_AF-A0A560DB10-F1
#
_entry.id   AF-A0A560DB10-F1
#
_cell.length_a   1.000
_cell.length_b   1.000
_cell.length_c   1.000
_cell.angle_alpha   90.00
_cell.angle_beta   90.00
_cell.angle_gamma   90.00
#
_symmetry.space_group_name_H-M   'P 1'
#
loop_
_entity.id
_entity.type
_entity.pdbx_description
1 polymer ?
#
loop_
_entity_poly.entity_id
_entity_poly.type
_entity_poly.pdbx_seq_one_letter_code
_entity_poly.pdbx_strand_id
1 'polypeptide(L)'
;MVLTTEAPSNRRMILPRKLLLLIAGLVMAGAPAMAAEFYTEDLRIPMTEAGPQGLEAFLVRPAGTKRYPLALLSHGSPRKFDDRAGMSAHKYYGLALEYARRGFAALIVMRRGYGTSPGGRVDSVGGCANAAYLPAAAVAVADLRAAIDAMATRSDITTSGMIAAGHSAGGLATVALTAQAPPGLVAAISFAGGRGSRDDDDVCNEDGLVQAFATFGKTSRVPMLWVYAANDSFFGPDLARRLYDGFRKAGGNAKFIAAPPYGDDGHYLYSVASRPQWTPYLDAFLRERGLNHDILSPPDPLPPPSQLNEAARAEFARYLASMMPHKAFAVSPNGGYGWRSGHTTAEDAQRDSLIACTKWSATCTLYAVDDRLAGPAQKPAADQSARAR
;
A
#
# COMPACT_ATOMS: atom_id res chain seq x y z
N MET A 1 -66.72 -36.94 28.17
CA MET A 1 -67.16 -37.53 29.45
C MET A 1 -65.99 -37.40 30.41
N VAL A 2 -66.25 -36.70 31.51
CA VAL A 2 -65.32 -36.34 32.58
C VAL A 2 -64.65 -37.60 33.13
N LEU A 3 -63.32 -37.59 33.28
CA LEU A 3 -62.65 -38.49 34.21
C LEU A 3 -61.61 -37.69 35.02
N THR A 4 -61.96 -37.59 36.29
CA THR A 4 -61.26 -37.03 37.42
C THR A 4 -60.06 -37.88 37.84
N THR A 5 -58.96 -37.19 38.11
CA THR A 5 -57.99 -37.39 39.20
C THR A 5 -57.90 -38.75 39.92
N GLU A 6 -56.74 -39.39 39.81
CA GLU A 6 -56.08 -40.10 40.92
C GLU A 6 -54.57 -39.78 40.91
N ALA A 7 -54.04 -39.45 42.08
CA ALA A 7 -52.63 -39.15 42.31
C ALA A 7 -51.87 -40.41 42.74
N PRO A 8 -50.55 -40.48 42.46
CA PRO A 8 -49.69 -41.24 43.35
C PRO A 8 -48.47 -40.44 43.85
N SER A 9 -48.35 -40.47 45.18
CA SER A 9 -47.16 -40.88 45.92
C SER A 9 -45.84 -40.15 45.64
N ASN A 10 -45.59 -39.21 46.54
CA ASN A 10 -44.32 -38.58 46.89
C ASN A 10 -43.21 -39.62 47.18
N ARG A 11 -42.30 -39.87 46.23
CA ARG A 11 -40.98 -40.46 46.51
C ARG A 11 -39.91 -39.40 46.32
N ARG A 12 -39.47 -38.82 47.44
CA ARG A 12 -38.24 -38.02 47.53
C ARG A 12 -37.05 -38.91 47.16
N MET A 13 -36.57 -38.77 45.93
CA MET A 13 -35.29 -39.34 45.54
C MET A 13 -34.25 -38.24 45.68
N ILE A 14 -33.49 -38.34 46.77
CA ILE A 14 -32.34 -37.49 47.08
C ILE A 14 -31.26 -37.82 46.04
N LEU A 15 -31.09 -36.95 45.04
CA LEU A 15 -29.99 -37.08 44.09
C LEU A 15 -28.71 -36.56 44.77
N PRO A 16 -27.60 -37.33 44.77
CA PRO A 16 -26.39 -36.96 45.48
C PRO A 16 -25.75 -35.71 44.86
N ARG A 17 -25.37 -34.80 45.74
CA ARG A 17 -24.79 -33.45 45.52
C ARG A 17 -23.43 -33.43 44.78
N LYS A 18 -23.04 -34.53 44.14
CA LYS A 18 -21.76 -34.72 43.43
C LYS A 18 -21.88 -34.79 41.91
N LEU A 19 -23.09 -34.67 41.34
CA LEU A 19 -23.29 -34.56 39.88
C LEU A 19 -23.79 -33.16 39.45
N LEU A 20 -23.50 -32.12 40.24
CA LEU A 20 -23.75 -30.71 39.88
C LEU A 20 -22.45 -29.91 39.69
N LEU A 21 -21.30 -30.59 39.61
CA LEU A 21 -19.96 -29.98 39.46
C LEU A 21 -19.33 -30.21 38.08
N LEU A 22 -20.09 -30.69 37.09
CA LEU A 22 -19.56 -31.06 35.77
C LEU A 22 -20.15 -30.27 34.58
N ILE A 23 -20.87 -29.18 34.81
CA ILE A 23 -21.35 -28.27 33.75
C ILE A 23 -21.12 -26.79 34.11
N ALA A 24 -20.03 -26.47 34.80
CA ALA A 24 -19.70 -25.09 35.19
C ALA A 24 -18.33 -24.61 34.67
N GLY A 25 -17.78 -25.27 33.64
CA GLY A 25 -16.43 -24.93 33.18
C GLY A 25 -16.16 -25.32 31.75
N LEU A 26 -16.88 -24.72 30.79
CA LEU A 26 -16.34 -24.47 29.44
C LEU A 26 -17.22 -23.50 28.64
N VAL A 27 -17.47 -22.30 29.19
CA VAL A 27 -17.75 -21.14 28.32
C VAL A 27 -16.44 -20.38 28.21
N MET A 28 -15.52 -20.93 27.42
CA MET A 28 -14.50 -20.11 26.78
C MET A 28 -15.27 -19.19 25.83
N ALA A 29 -15.65 -18.00 26.32
CA ALA A 29 -16.04 -16.90 25.47
C ALA A 29 -14.79 -16.57 24.64
N GLY A 30 -14.63 -17.25 23.51
CA GLY A 30 -13.75 -16.79 22.46
C GLY A 30 -14.29 -15.45 22.05
N ALA A 31 -13.63 -14.37 22.49
CA ALA A 31 -13.75 -13.11 21.78
C ALA A 31 -13.52 -13.44 20.30
N PRO A 32 -14.35 -12.97 19.36
CA PRO A 32 -14.04 -13.14 17.96
C PRO A 32 -12.65 -12.53 17.79
N ALA A 33 -11.66 -13.36 17.47
CA ALA A 33 -10.42 -12.87 16.96
C ALA A 33 -10.84 -12.11 15.69
N MET A 34 -10.91 -10.79 15.77
CA MET A 34 -11.10 -9.95 14.60
C MET A 34 -9.92 -10.28 13.70
N ALA A 35 -10.14 -11.18 12.73
CA ALA A 35 -9.12 -11.52 11.76
C ALA A 35 -8.75 -10.21 11.09
N ALA A 36 -7.45 -9.88 11.06
CA ALA A 36 -6.98 -8.68 10.38
C ALA A 36 -7.59 -8.68 8.98
N GLU A 37 -8.33 -7.62 8.60
CA GLU A 37 -9.03 -7.57 7.31
C GLU A 37 -8.04 -7.58 6.14
N PHE A 38 -6.79 -7.17 6.40
CA PHE A 38 -5.67 -7.13 5.46
C PHE A 38 -4.44 -7.87 5.98
N TYR A 39 -3.77 -8.52 5.05
CA TYR A 39 -2.46 -9.13 5.20
C TYR A 39 -1.40 -8.23 4.56
N THR A 40 -0.27 -8.05 5.26
CA THR A 40 0.89 -7.28 4.79
C THR A 40 2.15 -8.13 4.87
N GLU A 41 3.08 -7.91 3.94
CA GLU A 41 4.32 -8.68 3.85
C GLU A 41 5.43 -7.84 3.20
N ASP A 42 6.58 -7.74 3.87
CA ASP A 42 7.83 -7.26 3.27
C ASP A 42 8.43 -8.36 2.40
N LEU A 43 8.82 -7.99 1.19
CA LEU A 43 9.31 -8.92 0.17
C LEU A 43 10.65 -8.45 -0.41
N ARG A 44 11.46 -9.42 -0.83
CA ARG A 44 12.60 -9.20 -1.75
C ARG A 44 12.28 -9.88 -3.07
N ILE A 45 12.04 -9.10 -4.11
CA ILE A 45 11.76 -9.61 -5.45
C ILE A 45 13.07 -10.11 -6.06
N PRO A 46 13.18 -11.40 -6.43
CA PRO A 46 14.35 -11.92 -7.11
C PRO A 46 14.56 -11.22 -8.45
N MET A 47 15.76 -10.69 -8.67
CA MET A 47 16.17 -10.11 -9.95
C MET A 47 17.68 -10.25 -10.08
N THR A 48 18.16 -10.85 -11.16
CA THR A 48 19.58 -11.13 -11.39
C THR A 48 20.43 -9.86 -11.28
N GLU A 49 19.99 -8.76 -11.89
CA GLU A 49 20.69 -7.48 -11.90
C GLU A 49 20.67 -6.75 -10.55
N ALA A 50 19.81 -7.18 -9.62
CA ALA A 50 19.80 -6.70 -8.23
C ALA A 50 20.60 -7.64 -7.30
N GLY A 51 21.17 -8.72 -7.83
CA GLY A 51 21.92 -9.70 -7.04
C GLY A 51 21.06 -10.46 -6.02
N PRO A 52 21.69 -11.18 -5.08
CA PRO A 52 20.99 -12.02 -4.11
C PRO A 52 20.08 -11.23 -3.15
N GLN A 53 20.32 -9.93 -3.02
CA GLN A 53 19.51 -9.04 -2.20
C GLN A 53 18.13 -8.76 -2.83
N GLY A 54 18.00 -8.80 -4.16
CA GLY A 54 16.73 -8.53 -4.85
C GLY A 54 16.19 -7.10 -4.64
N LEU A 55 15.02 -6.83 -5.21
CA LEU A 55 14.33 -5.54 -5.06
C LEU A 55 13.46 -5.52 -3.81
N GLU A 56 13.53 -4.44 -3.04
CA GLU A 56 12.61 -4.19 -1.94
C GLU A 56 11.18 -4.06 -2.46
N ALA A 57 10.24 -4.77 -1.85
CA ALA A 57 8.82 -4.66 -2.16
C ALA A 57 7.97 -4.84 -0.91
N PHE A 58 6.73 -4.36 -0.98
CA PHE A 58 5.77 -4.47 0.09
C PHE A 58 4.41 -4.85 -0.49
N LEU A 59 3.85 -5.94 0.02
CA LEU A 59 2.58 -6.51 -0.40
C LEU A 59 1.49 -6.16 0.61
N VAL A 60 0.34 -5.71 0.12
CA VAL A 60 -0.89 -5.52 0.89
C VAL A 60 -2.01 -6.21 0.15
N ARG A 61 -2.73 -7.13 0.80
CA ARG A 61 -3.90 -7.79 0.22
C ARG A 61 -4.98 -8.03 1.25
N PRO A 62 -6.23 -8.25 0.86
CA PRO A 62 -7.24 -8.73 1.80
C PRO A 62 -6.83 -10.08 2.41
N ALA A 63 -7.23 -10.33 3.65
CA ALA A 63 -6.84 -11.52 4.42
C ALA A 63 -7.65 -12.79 4.11
N GLY A 64 -8.52 -12.76 3.11
CA GLY A 64 -9.29 -13.93 2.67
C GLY A 64 -8.43 -15.00 1.99
N THR A 65 -9.06 -16.14 1.70
CA THR A 65 -8.39 -17.36 1.19
C THR A 65 -8.40 -17.50 -0.33
N LYS A 66 -8.98 -16.53 -1.06
CA LYS A 66 -9.02 -16.55 -2.54
C LYS A 66 -7.72 -16.03 -3.15
N ARG A 67 -7.54 -16.26 -4.45
CA ARG A 67 -6.50 -15.58 -5.25
C ARG A 67 -6.96 -14.19 -5.61
N TYR A 68 -6.13 -13.19 -5.36
CA TYR A 68 -6.44 -11.79 -5.65
C TYR A 68 -5.70 -11.32 -6.91
N PRO A 69 -6.35 -10.58 -7.84
CA PRO A 69 -5.66 -9.98 -8.96
C PRO A 69 -4.60 -8.98 -8.48
N LEU A 70 -3.43 -9.01 -9.09
CA LEU A 70 -2.34 -8.09 -8.74
C LEU A 70 -2.70 -6.64 -9.09
N ALA A 71 -2.42 -5.71 -8.19
CA ALA A 71 -2.27 -4.29 -8.48
C ALA A 71 -0.79 -3.92 -8.28
N LEU A 72 -0.03 -3.82 -9.37
CA LEU A 72 1.38 -3.46 -9.30
C LEU A 72 1.53 -1.94 -9.22
N LEU A 73 2.16 -1.46 -8.15
CA LEU A 73 2.38 -0.05 -7.91
C LEU A 73 3.83 0.34 -8.21
N SER A 74 4.00 1.49 -8.85
CA SER A 74 5.28 2.03 -9.27
C SER A 74 5.48 3.45 -8.71
N HIS A 75 6.54 3.63 -7.93
CA HIS A 75 6.83 4.89 -7.23
C HIS A 75 7.33 6.00 -8.17
N GLY A 76 7.16 7.26 -7.75
CA GLY A 76 7.82 8.40 -8.37
C GLY A 76 9.34 8.42 -8.12
N SER A 77 9.99 9.52 -8.47
CA SER A 77 11.41 9.66 -8.23
C SER A 77 11.72 11.07 -7.75
N PRO A 78 12.53 11.24 -6.70
CA PRO A 78 12.96 12.57 -6.29
C PRO A 78 13.77 13.25 -7.40
N ARG A 79 13.74 14.59 -7.40
CA ARG A 79 14.60 15.42 -8.27
C ARG A 79 16.08 15.17 -7.95
N LYS A 80 16.43 15.07 -6.67
CA LYS A 80 17.80 14.77 -6.20
C LYS A 80 18.03 13.26 -6.10
N PHE A 81 19.18 12.81 -6.59
CA PHE A 81 19.52 11.39 -6.55
C PHE A 81 19.70 10.86 -5.12
N ASP A 82 20.32 11.63 -4.25
CA ASP A 82 20.68 11.17 -2.90
C ASP A 82 19.45 10.89 -2.03
N ASP A 83 18.33 11.56 -2.32
CA ASP A 83 17.04 11.35 -1.64
C ASP A 83 16.46 9.94 -1.92
N ARG A 84 16.94 9.24 -2.96
CA ARG A 84 16.47 7.88 -3.28
C ARG A 84 16.80 6.88 -2.18
N ALA A 85 17.91 7.05 -1.47
CA ALA A 85 18.32 6.15 -0.39
C ALA A 85 17.33 6.16 0.78
N GLY A 86 16.60 7.26 0.98
CA GLY A 86 15.57 7.39 2.01
C GLY A 86 14.19 6.88 1.60
N MET A 87 14.01 6.37 0.38
CA MET A 87 12.74 5.78 -0.07
C MET A 87 12.56 4.36 0.50
N SER A 88 11.31 3.93 0.60
CA SER A 88 10.97 2.56 0.98
C SER A 88 9.61 2.17 0.42
N ALA A 89 9.42 0.90 0.08
CA ALA A 89 8.15 0.32 -0.32
C ALA A 89 7.08 0.50 0.76
N HIS A 90 7.45 0.35 2.04
CA HIS A 90 6.51 0.48 3.15
C HIS A 90 5.89 1.88 3.23
N LYS A 91 6.59 2.94 2.74
CA LYS A 91 6.05 4.33 2.67
C LYS A 91 4.77 4.45 1.83
N TYR A 92 4.49 3.45 0.99
CA TYR A 92 3.34 3.43 0.10
C TYR A 92 2.20 2.53 0.62
N TYR A 93 2.27 2.01 1.85
CA TYR A 93 1.21 1.20 2.46
C TYR A 93 -0.17 1.80 2.28
N GLY A 94 -0.33 3.09 2.62
CA GLY A 94 -1.62 3.76 2.53
C GLY A 94 -2.21 3.82 1.12
N LEU A 95 -1.37 3.91 0.09
CA LEU A 95 -1.80 3.81 -1.31
C LEU A 95 -2.11 2.37 -1.69
N ALA A 96 -1.26 1.42 -1.31
CA ALA A 96 -1.48 -0.01 -1.54
C ALA A 96 -2.78 -0.51 -0.90
N LEU A 97 -3.10 -0.03 0.30
CA LEU A 97 -4.35 -0.34 1.01
C LEU A 97 -5.58 0.09 0.20
N GLU A 98 -5.55 1.22 -0.52
CA GLU A 98 -6.70 1.62 -1.36
C GLU A 98 -6.97 0.65 -2.51
N TYR A 99 -5.94 0.02 -3.08
CA TYR A 99 -6.14 -1.04 -4.07
C TYR A 99 -6.54 -2.35 -3.40
N ALA A 100 -5.96 -2.68 -2.24
CA ALA A 100 -6.34 -3.87 -1.48
C ALA A 100 -7.81 -3.84 -1.07
N ARG A 101 -8.30 -2.68 -0.60
CA ARG A 101 -9.72 -2.46 -0.29
C ARG A 101 -10.63 -2.68 -1.49
N ARG A 102 -10.12 -2.47 -2.70
CA ARG A 102 -10.83 -2.73 -3.97
C ARG A 102 -10.63 -4.16 -4.49
N GLY A 103 -10.20 -5.08 -3.64
CA GLY A 103 -10.13 -6.50 -3.97
C GLY A 103 -8.87 -6.93 -4.72
N PHE A 104 -7.82 -6.11 -4.76
CA PHE A 104 -6.53 -6.47 -5.37
C PHE A 104 -5.51 -6.95 -4.34
N ALA A 105 -4.51 -7.71 -4.78
CA ALA A 105 -3.25 -7.84 -4.06
C ALA A 105 -2.32 -6.72 -4.55
N ALA A 106 -2.13 -5.68 -3.73
CA ALA A 106 -1.35 -4.52 -4.09
C ALA A 106 0.12 -4.70 -3.73
N LEU A 107 1.00 -4.73 -4.73
CA LEU A 107 2.44 -4.82 -4.53
C LEU A 107 3.09 -3.50 -4.97
N ILE A 108 3.77 -2.81 -4.07
CA ILE A 108 4.69 -1.73 -4.41
C ILE A 108 6.11 -2.30 -4.44
N VAL A 109 6.85 -2.03 -5.52
CA VAL A 109 8.25 -2.44 -5.67
C VAL A 109 9.13 -1.19 -5.76
N MET A 110 10.22 -1.13 -4.98
CA MET A 110 11.29 -0.17 -5.19
C MET A 110 12.14 -0.65 -6.35
N ARG A 111 12.12 0.11 -7.44
CA ARG A 111 12.95 -0.13 -8.63
C ARG A 111 14.44 -0.09 -8.27
N ARG A 112 15.28 -0.64 -9.15
CA ARG A 112 16.75 -0.64 -8.95
C ARG A 112 17.26 0.78 -8.69
N GLY A 113 18.10 0.92 -7.67
CA GLY A 113 18.68 2.21 -7.27
C GLY A 113 17.78 3.10 -6.41
N TYR A 114 16.72 2.54 -5.81
CA TYR A 114 15.85 3.23 -4.87
C TYR A 114 15.74 2.44 -3.57
N GLY A 115 15.62 3.16 -2.44
CA GLY A 115 15.56 2.56 -1.11
C GLY A 115 16.69 1.56 -0.92
N THR A 116 16.33 0.35 -0.48
CA THR A 116 17.28 -0.75 -0.29
C THR A 116 17.41 -1.67 -1.51
N SER A 117 16.89 -1.29 -2.69
CA SER A 117 17.09 -2.03 -3.95
C SER A 117 18.42 -1.65 -4.61
N PRO A 118 19.32 -2.62 -4.87
CA PRO A 118 20.59 -2.36 -5.56
C PRO A 118 20.41 -1.78 -6.97
N GLY A 119 21.48 -1.21 -7.54
CA GLY A 119 21.52 -0.80 -8.97
C GLY A 119 21.91 0.66 -9.25
N GLY A 120 22.12 1.51 -8.25
CA GLY A 120 22.68 2.86 -8.45
C GLY A 120 21.84 3.75 -9.41
N ARG A 121 22.45 4.27 -10.48
CA ARG A 121 21.83 5.20 -11.46
C ARG A 121 21.43 4.53 -12.78
N VAL A 122 21.09 3.24 -12.77
CA VAL A 122 20.75 2.49 -14.00
C VAL A 122 19.58 3.09 -14.80
N ASP A 123 18.65 3.78 -14.13
CA ASP A 123 17.50 4.46 -14.76
C ASP A 123 17.78 5.95 -15.11
N SER A 124 19.05 6.33 -15.23
CA SER A 124 19.44 7.71 -15.55
C SER A 124 18.96 8.13 -16.93
N VAL A 125 18.40 9.33 -17.03
CA VAL A 125 18.06 9.97 -18.30
C VAL A 125 19.25 10.73 -18.90
N GLY A 126 20.41 10.76 -18.25
CA GLY A 126 21.59 11.48 -18.75
C GLY A 126 21.42 13.00 -18.74
N GLY A 127 22.12 13.69 -19.64
CA GLY A 127 22.08 15.15 -19.76
C GLY A 127 20.88 15.65 -20.59
N CYS A 128 20.42 16.88 -20.31
CA CYS A 128 19.14 17.33 -20.82
C CYS A 128 19.02 17.49 -22.33
N ALA A 129 20.09 17.89 -23.03
CA ALA A 129 20.02 18.03 -24.48
C ALA A 129 19.55 16.74 -25.19
N ASN A 130 19.87 15.57 -24.64
CA ASN A 130 19.54 14.27 -25.21
C ASN A 130 19.01 13.30 -24.14
N ALA A 131 18.04 13.75 -23.34
CA ALA A 131 17.49 12.95 -22.24
C ALA A 131 17.01 11.55 -22.72
N ALA A 132 17.61 10.50 -22.17
CA ALA A 132 17.42 9.11 -22.59
C ALA A 132 16.18 8.46 -21.94
N TYR A 133 14.99 9.01 -22.22
CA TYR A 133 13.75 8.54 -21.61
C TYR A 133 13.39 7.09 -21.93
N LEU A 134 13.59 6.63 -23.16
CA LEU A 134 13.26 5.26 -23.56
C LEU A 134 14.15 4.21 -22.85
N PRO A 135 15.50 4.33 -22.83
CA PRO A 135 16.35 3.42 -22.06
C PRO A 135 16.02 3.43 -20.56
N ALA A 136 15.82 4.61 -19.95
CA ALA A 136 15.46 4.71 -18.53
C ALA A 136 14.12 4.01 -18.23
N ALA A 137 13.13 4.16 -19.10
CA ALA A 137 11.85 3.46 -19.00
C ALA A 137 12.00 1.94 -19.13
N ALA A 138 12.89 1.46 -20.02
CA ALA A 138 13.13 0.03 -20.20
C ALA A 138 13.69 -0.63 -18.95
N VAL A 139 14.58 0.05 -18.23
CA VAL A 139 15.08 -0.39 -16.91
C VAL A 139 13.93 -0.53 -15.92
N ALA A 140 13.07 0.49 -15.82
CA ALA A 140 11.92 0.45 -14.94
C ALA A 140 10.91 -0.66 -15.31
N VAL A 141 10.67 -0.89 -16.61
CA VAL A 141 9.80 -1.97 -17.09
C VAL A 141 10.37 -3.35 -16.74
N ALA A 142 11.69 -3.54 -16.82
CA ALA A 142 12.33 -4.79 -16.40
C ALA A 142 12.11 -5.07 -14.90
N ASP A 143 12.23 -4.04 -14.05
CA ASP A 143 12.00 -4.16 -12.60
C ASP A 143 10.54 -4.51 -12.30
N LEU A 144 9.59 -3.86 -13.00
CA LEU A 144 8.16 -4.15 -12.87
C LEU A 144 7.82 -5.57 -13.34
N ARG A 145 8.46 -6.07 -14.40
CA ARG A 145 8.29 -7.43 -14.90
C ARG A 145 8.81 -8.46 -13.91
N ALA A 146 9.98 -8.24 -13.31
CA ALA A 146 10.50 -9.12 -12.25
C ALA A 146 9.52 -9.25 -11.07
N ALA A 147 8.88 -8.12 -10.69
CA ALA A 147 7.86 -8.13 -9.65
C ALA A 147 6.60 -8.94 -10.05
N ILE A 148 6.14 -8.79 -11.30
CA ILE A 148 5.01 -9.57 -11.84
C ILE A 148 5.35 -11.06 -11.85
N ASP A 149 6.54 -11.43 -12.33
CA ASP A 149 6.98 -12.81 -12.44
C ASP A 149 7.08 -13.47 -11.06
N ALA A 150 7.59 -12.74 -10.05
CA ALA A 150 7.61 -13.22 -8.67
C ALA A 150 6.19 -13.45 -8.13
N MET A 151 5.25 -12.54 -8.39
CA MET A 151 3.87 -12.69 -7.91
C MET A 151 3.08 -13.77 -8.65
N ALA A 152 3.43 -14.07 -9.91
CA ALA A 152 2.80 -15.15 -10.68
C ALA A 152 3.02 -16.54 -10.05
N THR A 153 4.08 -16.71 -9.25
CA THR A 153 4.40 -17.97 -8.56
C THR A 153 3.60 -18.18 -7.27
N ARG A 154 2.91 -17.15 -6.76
CA ARG A 154 2.20 -17.23 -5.48
C ARG A 154 0.83 -17.91 -5.61
N SER A 155 0.47 -18.67 -4.59
CA SER A 155 -0.82 -19.37 -4.50
C SER A 155 -1.98 -18.47 -4.11
N ASP A 156 -1.72 -17.29 -3.54
CA ASP A 156 -2.70 -16.29 -3.07
C ASP A 156 -2.89 -15.09 -4.03
N ILE A 157 -2.15 -15.04 -5.14
CA ILE A 157 -2.20 -13.96 -6.14
C ILE A 157 -2.44 -14.53 -7.54
N THR A 158 -3.14 -13.79 -8.40
CA THR A 158 -3.24 -14.05 -9.85
C THR A 158 -2.76 -12.83 -10.64
N THR A 159 -1.96 -13.06 -11.69
CA THR A 159 -1.56 -12.03 -12.66
C THR A 159 -2.53 -11.94 -13.84
N SER A 160 -3.50 -12.87 -13.95
CA SER A 160 -4.64 -12.71 -14.86
C SER A 160 -5.63 -11.71 -14.27
N GLY A 161 -6.01 -10.70 -15.06
CA GLY A 161 -6.88 -9.61 -14.61
C GLY A 161 -6.16 -8.55 -13.77
N MET A 162 -4.83 -8.50 -13.83
CA MET A 162 -4.04 -7.55 -13.05
C MET A 162 -4.10 -6.13 -13.61
N ILE A 163 -3.84 -5.17 -12.74
CA ILE A 163 -3.68 -3.75 -13.08
C ILE A 163 -2.28 -3.26 -12.69
N ALA A 164 -1.84 -2.18 -13.32
CA ALA A 164 -0.65 -1.45 -12.92
C ALA A 164 -0.97 0.01 -12.67
N ALA A 165 -0.43 0.61 -11.61
CA ALA A 165 -0.60 2.02 -11.31
C ALA A 165 0.74 2.67 -10.95
N GLY A 166 0.95 3.90 -11.41
CA GLY A 166 2.20 4.61 -11.18
C GLY A 166 2.01 6.09 -11.00
N HIS A 167 2.92 6.71 -10.27
CA HIS A 167 2.98 8.15 -10.05
C HIS A 167 4.29 8.75 -10.54
N SER A 168 4.26 9.92 -11.18
CA SER A 168 5.48 10.62 -11.62
C SER A 168 6.32 9.72 -12.55
N ALA A 169 7.60 9.53 -12.23
CA ALA A 169 8.48 8.55 -12.90
C ALA A 169 7.86 7.13 -12.97
N GLY A 170 7.11 6.74 -11.95
CA GLY A 170 6.38 5.48 -11.93
C GLY A 170 5.21 5.47 -12.90
N GLY A 171 4.56 6.61 -13.14
CA GLY A 171 3.51 6.76 -14.14
C GLY A 171 4.06 6.60 -15.57
N LEU A 172 5.24 7.17 -15.84
CA LEU A 172 5.96 6.90 -17.09
C LEU A 172 6.30 5.41 -17.23
N ALA A 173 6.83 4.78 -16.18
CA ALA A 173 7.14 3.35 -16.18
C ALA A 173 5.88 2.48 -16.44
N THR A 174 4.74 2.85 -15.85
CA THR A 174 3.45 2.19 -16.09
C THR A 174 2.98 2.34 -17.53
N VAL A 175 3.10 3.53 -18.13
CA VAL A 175 2.81 3.74 -19.56
C VAL A 175 3.74 2.89 -20.44
N ALA A 176 5.04 2.88 -20.15
CA ALA A 176 6.01 2.06 -20.86
C ALA A 176 5.73 0.55 -20.74
N LEU A 177 5.28 0.08 -19.56
CA LEU A 177 4.87 -1.31 -19.35
C LEU A 177 3.70 -1.69 -20.27
N THR A 178 2.74 -0.79 -20.50
CA THR A 178 1.62 -1.08 -21.41
C THR A 178 2.02 -1.22 -22.88
N ALA A 179 3.12 -0.57 -23.30
CA ALA A 179 3.66 -0.71 -24.66
C ALA A 179 4.25 -2.10 -24.91
N GLN A 180 4.60 -2.81 -23.83
CA GLN A 180 5.05 -4.20 -23.84
C GLN A 180 4.21 -4.95 -22.80
N ALA A 181 2.89 -4.96 -22.99
CA ALA A 181 1.98 -5.47 -21.97
C ALA A 181 2.26 -6.94 -21.63
N PRO A 182 2.57 -7.28 -20.38
CA PRO A 182 2.63 -8.68 -19.94
C PRO A 182 1.24 -9.34 -20.04
N PRO A 183 1.16 -10.66 -20.29
CA PRO A 183 -0.11 -11.38 -20.28
C PRO A 183 -0.88 -11.13 -18.98
N GLY A 184 -2.18 -10.88 -19.09
CA GLY A 184 -3.06 -10.65 -17.94
C GLY A 184 -3.16 -9.20 -17.46
N LEU A 185 -2.34 -8.28 -17.97
CA LEU A 185 -2.51 -6.84 -17.70
C LEU A 185 -3.73 -6.30 -18.45
N VAL A 186 -4.81 -5.98 -17.72
CA VAL A 186 -6.10 -5.60 -18.31
C VAL A 186 -6.39 -4.10 -18.24
N ALA A 187 -5.74 -3.37 -17.34
CA ALA A 187 -5.86 -1.92 -17.25
C ALA A 187 -4.63 -1.31 -16.58
N ALA A 188 -4.38 -0.03 -16.82
CA ALA A 188 -3.29 0.70 -16.17
C ALA A 188 -3.66 2.14 -15.82
N ILE A 189 -3.05 2.68 -14.76
CA ILE A 189 -3.35 4.01 -14.22
C ILE A 189 -2.06 4.81 -14.08
N SER A 190 -2.04 6.03 -14.61
CA SER A 190 -0.91 6.96 -14.53
C SER A 190 -1.35 8.25 -13.86
N PHE A 191 -0.82 8.51 -12.67
CA PHE A 191 -0.99 9.79 -11.97
C PHE A 191 0.23 10.66 -12.23
N ALA A 192 0.04 11.86 -12.77
CA ALA A 192 1.12 12.81 -13.05
C ALA A 192 2.33 12.16 -13.74
N GLY A 193 2.09 11.30 -14.75
CA GLY A 193 3.13 10.47 -15.34
C GLY A 193 4.16 11.26 -16.15
N GLY A 194 5.44 11.14 -15.80
CA GLY A 194 6.50 11.84 -16.53
C GLY A 194 7.87 11.56 -15.94
N ARG A 195 8.91 12.22 -16.45
CA ARG A 195 10.27 12.15 -15.89
C ARG A 195 11.03 13.40 -16.30
N GLY A 196 12.06 13.76 -15.52
CA GLY A 196 13.00 14.81 -15.91
C GLY A 196 12.68 16.22 -15.42
N SER A 197 11.70 16.41 -14.52
CA SER A 197 11.57 17.67 -13.78
C SER A 197 12.85 17.92 -12.97
N ARG A 198 13.43 19.11 -13.15
CA ARG A 198 14.62 19.59 -12.44
C ARG A 198 14.25 20.65 -11.40
N ASP A 199 13.22 21.42 -11.72
CA ASP A 199 12.58 22.40 -10.85
C ASP A 199 11.10 22.51 -11.24
N ASP A 200 10.40 23.44 -10.59
CA ASP A 200 9.02 23.80 -10.92
C ASP A 200 8.96 24.38 -12.34
N ASP A 201 8.04 23.84 -13.14
CA ASP A 201 7.82 24.16 -14.55
C ASP A 201 9.07 24.02 -15.45
N ASP A 202 10.07 23.25 -14.99
CA ASP A 202 11.30 22.96 -15.72
C ASP A 202 11.51 21.45 -15.93
N VAL A 203 11.16 20.98 -17.12
CA VAL A 203 11.35 19.60 -17.55
C VAL A 203 12.44 19.50 -18.61
N CYS A 204 13.42 18.66 -18.31
CA CYS A 204 14.53 18.30 -19.17
C CYS A 204 14.01 17.76 -20.54
N ASN A 205 14.22 18.45 -21.66
CA ASN A 205 13.83 17.97 -23.00
C ASN A 205 12.38 17.45 -23.10
N GLU A 206 11.42 18.35 -22.93
CA GLU A 206 9.98 18.04 -23.05
C GLU A 206 9.61 17.35 -24.37
N ASP A 207 10.18 17.80 -25.50
CA ASP A 207 9.90 17.22 -26.81
C ASP A 207 10.33 15.75 -26.88
N GLY A 208 11.51 15.44 -26.33
CA GLY A 208 11.98 14.07 -26.18
C GLY A 208 11.08 13.22 -25.27
N LEU A 209 10.53 13.82 -24.21
CA LEU A 209 9.55 13.15 -23.35
C LEU A 209 8.24 12.86 -24.10
N VAL A 210 7.69 13.84 -24.82
CA VAL A 210 6.51 13.68 -25.68
C VAL A 210 6.75 12.59 -26.72
N GLN A 211 7.93 12.57 -27.35
CA GLN A 211 8.30 11.55 -28.32
C GLN A 211 8.42 10.14 -27.70
N ALA A 212 8.87 10.05 -26.45
CA ALA A 212 8.90 8.77 -25.72
C ALA A 212 7.46 8.25 -25.48
N PHE A 213 6.55 9.11 -25.02
CA PHE A 213 5.14 8.76 -24.84
C PHE A 213 4.45 8.37 -26.16
N ALA A 214 4.70 9.11 -27.25
CA ALA A 214 4.24 8.73 -28.58
C ALA A 214 4.78 7.35 -29.01
N THR A 215 6.05 7.05 -28.69
CA THR A 215 6.66 5.75 -28.98
C THR A 215 5.96 4.62 -28.23
N PHE A 216 5.61 4.81 -26.94
CA PHE A 216 4.84 3.83 -26.18
C PHE A 216 3.42 3.62 -26.73
N GLY A 217 2.78 4.68 -27.24
CA GLY A 217 1.45 4.63 -27.85
C GLY A 217 1.37 3.73 -29.09
N LYS A 218 2.47 3.58 -29.84
CA LYS A 218 2.53 2.73 -31.05
C LYS A 218 2.09 1.30 -30.79
N THR A 219 2.46 0.74 -29.64
CA THR A 219 2.21 -0.68 -29.30
C THR A 219 1.30 -0.87 -28.09
N SER A 220 1.06 0.17 -27.29
CA SER A 220 0.14 0.07 -26.15
C SER A 220 -1.31 -0.07 -26.60
N ARG A 221 -1.97 -1.13 -26.16
CA ARG A 221 -3.41 -1.39 -26.38
C ARG A 221 -4.19 -1.54 -25.07
N VAL A 222 -3.50 -1.62 -23.94
CA VAL A 222 -4.11 -1.72 -22.62
C VAL A 222 -4.89 -0.43 -22.34
N PRO A 223 -6.17 -0.49 -21.94
CA PRO A 223 -6.92 0.68 -21.51
C PRO A 223 -6.22 1.38 -20.34
N MET A 224 -6.01 2.69 -20.47
CA MET A 224 -5.39 3.48 -19.42
C MET A 224 -6.28 4.61 -18.88
N LEU A 225 -6.12 4.91 -17.59
CA LEU A 225 -6.56 6.17 -16.97
C LEU A 225 -5.34 7.04 -16.67
N TRP A 226 -5.37 8.28 -17.13
CA TRP A 226 -4.34 9.29 -16.85
C TRP A 226 -4.96 10.45 -16.08
N VAL A 227 -4.33 10.85 -14.97
CA VAL A 227 -4.83 11.92 -14.10
C VAL A 227 -3.70 12.93 -13.85
N TYR A 228 -3.93 14.18 -14.23
CA TYR A 228 -3.01 15.30 -13.99
C TYR A 228 -3.80 16.46 -13.37
N ALA A 229 -3.28 17.04 -12.29
CA ALA A 229 -3.91 18.18 -11.63
C ALA A 229 -3.54 19.49 -12.33
N ALA A 230 -4.43 20.48 -12.26
CA ALA A 230 -4.26 21.75 -12.96
C ALA A 230 -3.09 22.62 -12.43
N ASN A 231 -2.62 22.39 -11.20
CA ASN A 231 -1.48 23.07 -10.57
C ASN A 231 -0.27 22.15 -10.37
N ASP A 232 -0.10 21.10 -11.20
CA ASP A 232 1.10 20.25 -11.15
C ASP A 232 2.32 21.02 -11.69
N SER A 233 3.31 21.30 -10.84
CA SER A 233 4.53 22.04 -11.24
C SER A 233 5.62 21.14 -11.81
N PHE A 234 5.47 19.81 -11.79
CA PHE A 234 6.44 18.89 -12.36
C PHE A 234 6.14 18.61 -13.83
N PHE A 235 4.86 18.41 -14.15
CA PHE A 235 4.35 18.14 -15.49
C PHE A 235 3.09 18.97 -15.73
N GLY A 236 3.30 20.26 -15.93
CA GLY A 236 2.24 21.25 -16.11
C GLY A 236 1.17 20.85 -17.14
N PRO A 237 -0.04 21.43 -17.06
CA PRO A 237 -1.21 20.97 -17.81
C PRO A 237 -1.02 20.95 -19.33
N ASP A 238 -0.19 21.84 -19.87
CA ASP A 238 0.12 21.87 -21.29
C ASP A 238 1.07 20.74 -21.71
N LEU A 239 2.13 20.48 -20.94
CA LEU A 239 2.99 19.32 -21.15
C LEU A 239 2.18 18.03 -21.02
N ALA A 240 1.39 17.87 -19.96
CA ALA A 240 0.53 16.70 -19.74
C ALA A 240 -0.39 16.41 -20.95
N ARG A 241 -0.97 17.47 -21.55
CA ARG A 241 -1.80 17.35 -22.75
C ARG A 241 -1.01 16.94 -23.97
N ARG A 242 0.21 17.48 -24.16
CA ARG A 242 1.11 17.08 -25.24
C ARG A 242 1.54 15.61 -25.12
N LEU A 243 1.84 15.13 -23.90
CA LEU A 243 2.15 13.73 -23.63
C LEU A 243 0.97 12.82 -24.02
N TYR A 244 -0.25 13.20 -23.59
CA TYR A 244 -1.48 12.46 -23.89
C TYR A 244 -1.79 12.43 -25.39
N ASP A 245 -1.71 13.58 -26.06
CA ASP A 245 -1.96 13.69 -27.49
C ASP A 245 -0.95 12.87 -28.30
N GLY A 246 0.34 12.93 -27.94
CA GLY A 246 1.39 12.14 -28.56
C GLY A 246 1.12 10.64 -28.45
N PHE A 247 0.80 10.17 -27.24
CA PHE A 247 0.47 8.76 -26.99
C PHE A 247 -0.78 8.31 -27.76
N ARG A 248 -1.87 9.10 -27.74
CA ARG A 248 -3.13 8.75 -28.41
C ARG A 248 -3.04 8.80 -29.93
N LYS A 249 -2.42 9.84 -30.50
CA LYS A 249 -2.22 9.95 -31.96
C LYS A 249 -1.38 8.81 -32.52
N ALA A 250 -0.48 8.24 -31.72
CA ALA A 250 0.30 7.07 -32.09
C ALA A 250 -0.46 5.73 -31.96
N GLY A 251 -1.71 5.73 -31.48
CA GLY A 251 -2.55 4.53 -31.36
C GLY A 251 -2.77 4.04 -29.92
N GLY A 252 -2.27 4.76 -28.92
CA GLY A 252 -2.46 4.42 -27.51
C GLY A 252 -3.90 4.64 -27.03
N ASN A 253 -4.33 3.83 -26.06
CA ASN A 253 -5.68 3.91 -25.48
C ASN A 253 -5.66 4.47 -24.05
N ALA A 254 -5.86 5.77 -23.90
CA ALA A 254 -5.92 6.43 -22.59
C ALA A 254 -7.14 7.35 -22.45
N LYS A 255 -7.74 7.38 -21.27
CA LYS A 255 -8.68 8.41 -20.82
C LYS A 255 -7.91 9.44 -20.01
N PHE A 256 -8.06 10.73 -20.33
CA PHE A 256 -7.40 11.82 -19.63
C PHE A 256 -8.36 12.52 -18.67
N ILE A 257 -7.94 12.73 -17.43
CA ILE A 257 -8.61 13.55 -16.43
C ILE A 257 -7.71 14.74 -16.13
N ALA A 258 -8.17 15.93 -16.50
CA ALA A 258 -7.68 17.18 -15.97
C ALA A 258 -8.33 17.39 -14.59
N ALA A 259 -7.66 16.96 -13.53
CA ALA A 259 -8.16 17.09 -12.18
C ALA A 259 -8.08 18.56 -11.71
N PRO A 260 -9.00 19.00 -10.82
CA PRO A 260 -8.86 20.27 -10.13
C PRO A 260 -7.52 20.36 -9.38
N PRO A 261 -7.08 21.58 -9.02
CA PRO A 261 -5.91 21.76 -8.18
C PRO A 261 -5.96 20.92 -6.90
N TYR A 262 -4.79 20.56 -6.37
CA TYR A 262 -4.66 19.95 -5.06
C TYR A 262 -3.53 20.64 -4.29
N GLY A 263 -3.83 21.03 -3.04
CA GLY A 263 -2.87 21.74 -2.18
C GLY A 263 -2.17 22.89 -2.88
N ASP A 264 -0.89 23.07 -2.58
CA ASP A 264 -0.02 24.03 -3.26
C ASP A 264 0.49 23.49 -4.60
N ASP A 265 0.69 22.17 -4.70
CA ASP A 265 1.18 21.50 -5.91
C ASP A 265 0.40 20.21 -6.19
N GLY A 266 -0.22 20.20 -7.37
CA GLY A 266 -1.06 19.13 -7.87
C GLY A 266 -0.31 17.83 -8.14
N HIS A 267 1.03 17.87 -8.23
CA HIS A 267 1.84 16.68 -8.37
C HIS A 267 1.62 15.68 -7.24
N TYR A 268 1.25 16.16 -6.05
CA TYR A 268 0.99 15.35 -4.86
C TYR A 268 -0.47 14.88 -4.73
N LEU A 269 -1.29 15.04 -5.79
CA LEU A 269 -2.67 14.57 -5.82
C LEU A 269 -2.78 13.05 -5.60
N TYR A 270 -1.79 12.25 -6.00
CA TYR A 270 -1.82 10.81 -5.72
C TYR A 270 -1.17 10.51 -4.36
N SER A 271 -1.91 10.82 -3.30
CA SER A 271 -1.46 10.64 -1.93
C SER A 271 -2.58 10.10 -1.05
N VAL A 272 -2.23 9.73 0.16
CA VAL A 272 -3.20 9.34 1.19
C VAL A 272 -4.15 10.50 1.54
N ALA A 273 -3.60 11.70 1.70
CA ALA A 273 -4.33 12.86 2.19
C ALA A 273 -5.41 13.31 1.20
N SER A 274 -5.13 13.15 -0.09
CA SER A 274 -6.02 13.49 -1.20
C SER A 274 -6.93 12.35 -1.65
N ARG A 275 -6.99 11.23 -0.93
CA ARG A 275 -7.85 10.07 -1.29
C ARG A 275 -9.26 10.47 -1.72
N PRO A 276 -10.01 11.32 -0.99
CA PRO A 276 -11.36 11.70 -1.40
C PRO A 276 -11.44 12.34 -2.79
N GLN A 277 -10.36 12.94 -3.29
CA GLN A 277 -10.31 13.59 -4.59
C GLN A 277 -9.95 12.61 -5.71
N TRP A 278 -8.97 11.73 -5.52
CA TRP A 278 -8.48 10.88 -6.62
C TRP A 278 -9.14 9.50 -6.68
N THR A 279 -9.60 8.93 -5.57
CA THR A 279 -10.22 7.60 -5.57
C THR A 279 -11.51 7.52 -6.39
N PRO A 280 -12.36 8.56 -6.49
CA PRO A 280 -13.52 8.53 -7.38
C PRO A 280 -13.15 8.35 -8.86
N TYR A 281 -12.00 8.88 -9.32
CA TYR A 281 -11.51 8.67 -10.69
C TYR A 281 -11.11 7.21 -10.92
N LEU A 282 -10.40 6.61 -9.96
CA LEU A 282 -10.05 5.20 -9.99
C LEU A 282 -11.32 4.34 -10.01
N ASP A 283 -12.28 4.60 -9.12
CA ASP A 283 -13.50 3.83 -8.97
C ASP A 283 -14.36 3.87 -10.24
N ALA A 284 -14.49 5.05 -10.84
CA ALA A 284 -15.19 5.21 -12.11
C ALA A 284 -14.52 4.40 -13.22
N PHE A 285 -13.18 4.43 -13.29
CA PHE A 285 -12.44 3.67 -14.29
C PHE A 285 -12.53 2.16 -14.06
N LEU A 286 -12.40 1.68 -12.83
CA LEU A 286 -12.54 0.25 -12.51
C LEU A 286 -13.94 -0.27 -12.87
N ARG A 287 -15.01 0.49 -12.55
CA ARG A 287 -16.38 0.16 -12.97
C ARG A 287 -16.53 0.12 -14.48
N GLU A 288 -16.02 1.13 -15.18
CA GLU A 288 -16.05 1.21 -16.66
C GLU A 288 -15.37 0.00 -17.32
N ARG A 289 -14.38 -0.60 -16.64
CA ARG A 289 -13.64 -1.78 -17.11
C ARG A 289 -14.19 -3.11 -16.60
N GLY A 290 -15.25 -3.12 -15.80
CA GLY A 290 -15.78 -4.32 -15.17
C GLY A 290 -14.83 -4.95 -14.14
N LEU A 291 -13.94 -4.14 -13.54
CA LEU A 291 -12.95 -4.52 -12.54
C LEU A 291 -13.33 -4.06 -11.13
N ASN A 292 -14.56 -3.56 -10.95
CA ASN A 292 -15.02 -3.13 -9.64
C ASN A 292 -15.36 -4.33 -8.75
N HIS A 293 -15.02 -4.19 -7.49
CA HIS A 293 -15.38 -5.10 -6.42
C HIS A 293 -16.05 -4.32 -5.29
N ASP A 294 -16.72 -5.02 -4.38
CA ASP A 294 -17.16 -4.40 -3.14
C ASP A 294 -15.93 -3.82 -2.43
N ILE A 295 -16.02 -2.54 -2.07
CA ILE A 295 -14.93 -1.83 -1.42
C ILE A 295 -14.97 -2.21 0.07
N LEU A 296 -13.93 -2.91 0.51
CA LEU A 296 -13.75 -3.25 1.92
C LEU A 296 -13.62 -1.98 2.77
N SER A 297 -14.08 -2.08 4.01
CA SER A 297 -13.89 -1.01 4.99
C SER A 297 -12.39 -0.77 5.19
N PRO A 298 -11.99 0.44 5.58
CA PRO A 298 -10.65 0.58 6.16
C PRO A 298 -10.56 -0.31 7.41
N PRO A 299 -9.35 -0.76 7.80
CA PRO A 299 -9.17 -1.50 9.05
C PRO A 299 -9.88 -0.80 10.21
N ASP A 300 -10.60 -1.55 11.03
CA ASP A 300 -11.27 -0.99 12.20
C ASP A 300 -10.27 -0.20 13.05
N PRO A 301 -10.62 1.03 13.47
CA PRO A 301 -9.74 1.79 14.34
C PRO A 301 -9.55 1.03 15.65
N LEU A 302 -8.30 0.89 16.10
CA LEU A 302 -8.00 0.30 17.41
C LEU A 302 -8.74 1.10 18.50
N PRO A 303 -9.24 0.46 19.56
CA PRO A 303 -9.87 1.19 20.65
C PRO A 303 -8.85 2.13 21.32
N PRO A 304 -9.23 3.33 21.78
CA PRO A 304 -8.33 4.19 22.54
C PRO A 304 -7.99 3.56 23.90
N PRO A 305 -6.74 3.66 24.37
CA PRO A 305 -6.38 3.22 25.71
C PRO A 305 -7.23 3.96 26.76
N SER A 306 -7.78 3.20 27.72
CA SER A 306 -8.76 3.72 28.68
C SER A 306 -8.21 4.84 29.57
N GLN A 307 -6.90 4.82 29.83
CA GLN A 307 -6.18 5.81 30.62
C GLN A 307 -5.95 7.15 29.91
N LEU A 308 -6.23 7.28 28.60
CA LEU A 308 -6.03 8.52 27.87
C LEU A 308 -7.12 9.55 28.21
N ASN A 309 -6.69 10.77 28.50
CA ASN A 309 -7.57 11.95 28.53
C ASN A 309 -7.96 12.40 27.11
N GLU A 310 -8.80 13.43 27.00
CA GLU A 310 -9.33 13.91 25.72
C GLU A 310 -8.23 14.33 24.73
N ALA A 311 -7.24 15.11 25.18
CA ALA A 311 -6.12 15.55 24.34
C ALA A 311 -5.29 14.36 23.83
N ALA A 312 -5.01 13.38 24.69
CA ALA A 312 -4.29 12.18 24.30
C ALA A 312 -5.11 11.27 23.37
N ARG A 313 -6.45 11.24 23.51
CA ARG A 313 -7.35 10.55 22.57
C ARG A 313 -7.34 11.19 21.19
N ALA A 314 -7.24 12.51 21.10
CA ALA A 314 -7.07 13.20 19.82
C ALA A 314 -5.73 12.82 19.15
N GLU A 315 -4.66 12.69 19.92
CA GLU A 315 -3.36 12.22 19.40
C GLU A 315 -3.37 10.74 19.01
N PHE A 316 -4.12 9.91 19.75
CA PHE A 316 -4.35 8.53 19.35
C PHE A 316 -5.17 8.45 18.05
N ALA A 317 -6.16 9.33 17.85
CA ALA A 317 -6.88 9.44 16.58
C ALA A 317 -5.96 9.87 15.43
N ARG A 318 -4.97 10.75 15.68
CA ARG A 318 -3.93 11.10 14.70
C ARG A 318 -3.02 9.92 14.37
N TYR A 319 -2.64 9.13 15.37
CA TYR A 319 -1.92 7.89 15.16
C TYR A 319 -2.72 6.91 14.28
N LEU A 320 -4.01 6.72 14.56
CA LEU A 320 -4.88 5.87 13.73
C LEU A 320 -5.02 6.40 12.31
N ALA A 321 -5.20 7.71 12.16
CA ALA A 321 -5.31 8.38 10.86
C ALA A 321 -3.97 8.43 10.10
N SER A 322 -2.83 8.25 10.78
CA SER A 322 -1.52 8.19 10.15
C SER A 322 -1.42 6.94 9.29
N MET A 323 -1.21 7.14 7.98
CA MET A 323 -0.93 6.08 7.02
C MET A 323 0.55 6.07 6.63
N MET A 324 1.39 6.73 7.43
CA MET A 324 2.84 6.66 7.33
C MET A 324 3.31 5.26 7.71
N PRO A 325 4.41 4.76 7.11
CA PRO A 325 4.94 3.43 7.41
C PRO A 325 5.35 3.33 8.86
N HIS A 326 5.31 2.11 9.41
CA HIS A 326 5.75 1.77 10.76
C HIS A 326 5.47 2.84 11.80
N LYS A 327 4.33 2.70 12.45
CA LYS A 327 3.90 3.56 13.54
C LYS A 327 3.79 2.76 14.82
N ALA A 328 4.08 3.38 15.95
CA ALA A 328 3.79 2.78 17.23
C ALA A 328 3.22 3.82 18.18
N PHE A 329 2.42 3.34 19.13
CA PHE A 329 1.82 4.15 20.18
C PHE A 329 2.17 3.51 21.52
N ALA A 330 2.91 4.24 22.35
CA ALA A 330 3.24 3.85 23.71
C ALA A 330 2.41 4.67 24.71
N VAL A 331 2.05 4.02 25.81
CA VAL A 331 1.26 4.59 26.90
C VAL A 331 1.87 4.26 28.25
N SER A 332 1.65 5.13 29.22
CA SER A 332 1.96 4.89 30.62
C SER A 332 0.68 4.65 31.44
N PRO A 333 0.78 4.06 32.65
CA PRO A 333 -0.38 3.86 33.52
C PRO A 333 -1.12 5.15 33.92
N ASN A 334 -0.40 6.28 33.98
CA ASN A 334 -0.96 7.59 34.33
C ASN A 334 -1.47 8.41 33.12
N GLY A 335 -1.61 7.78 31.94
CA GLY A 335 -2.16 8.44 30.74
C GLY A 335 -1.16 9.28 29.94
N GLY A 336 0.12 9.28 30.33
CA GLY A 336 1.20 9.76 29.47
C GLY A 336 1.33 8.88 28.22
N TYR A 337 1.77 9.47 27.12
CA TYR A 337 1.86 8.78 25.85
C TYR A 337 3.04 9.27 25.02
N GLY A 338 3.40 8.48 24.01
CA GLY A 338 4.35 8.84 22.99
C GLY A 338 4.12 8.00 21.75
N TRP A 339 4.09 8.64 20.59
CA TRP A 339 3.88 7.93 19.33
C TRP A 339 4.80 8.48 18.24
N ARG A 340 5.13 7.60 17.31
CA ARG A 340 5.91 7.90 16.11
C ARG A 340 5.27 7.21 14.93
N SER A 341 5.51 7.78 13.76
CA SER A 341 5.14 7.18 12.48
C SER A 341 6.12 7.65 11.42
N GLY A 342 6.23 6.90 10.34
CA GLY A 342 7.15 7.21 9.25
C GLY A 342 8.51 6.52 9.38
N HIS A 343 8.64 5.54 10.27
CA HIS A 343 9.89 4.79 10.43
C HIS A 343 10.08 3.75 9.32
N THR A 344 11.34 3.35 9.13
CA THR A 344 11.71 2.30 8.16
C THR A 344 11.40 0.90 8.68
N THR A 345 11.39 0.70 10.01
CA THR A 345 11.08 -0.59 10.64
C THR A 345 10.08 -0.42 11.78
N ALA A 346 9.32 -1.48 12.08
CA ALA A 346 8.41 -1.51 13.21
C ALA A 346 9.18 -1.36 14.54
N GLU A 347 10.38 -1.91 14.63
CA GLU A 347 11.26 -1.84 15.80
C GLU A 347 11.71 -0.42 16.09
N ASP A 348 12.08 0.36 15.07
CA ASP A 348 12.43 1.78 15.23
C ASP A 348 11.22 2.58 15.71
N ALA A 349 10.04 2.34 15.12
CA ALA A 349 8.81 3.01 15.55
C ALA A 349 8.49 2.72 17.02
N GLN A 350 8.60 1.45 17.42
CA GLN A 350 8.39 0.99 18.79
C GLN A 350 9.36 1.66 19.77
N ARG A 351 10.67 1.59 19.49
CA ARG A 351 11.72 2.19 20.32
C ARG A 351 11.49 3.68 20.51
N ASP A 352 11.28 4.40 19.41
CA ASP A 352 11.23 5.87 19.46
C ASP A 352 9.89 6.37 20.04
N SER A 353 8.81 5.58 19.94
CA SER A 353 7.54 5.85 20.63
C SER A 353 7.66 5.64 22.14
N LEU A 354 8.37 4.60 22.58
CA LEU A 354 8.69 4.40 24.00
C LEU A 354 9.54 5.55 24.54
N ILE A 355 10.60 5.96 23.82
CA ILE A 355 11.42 7.13 24.19
C ILE A 355 10.58 8.42 24.24
N ALA A 356 9.63 8.58 23.32
CA ALA A 356 8.74 9.74 23.35
C ALA A 356 7.82 9.73 24.58
N CYS A 357 7.32 8.56 24.96
CA CYS A 357 6.45 8.38 26.12
C CYS A 357 7.20 8.62 27.43
N THR A 358 8.47 8.18 27.52
CA THR A 358 9.26 8.28 28.75
C THR A 358 9.59 9.71 29.17
N LYS A 359 9.40 10.69 28.27
CA LYS A 359 9.45 12.12 28.62
C LYS A 359 8.38 12.54 29.64
N TRP A 360 7.28 11.79 29.72
CA TRP A 360 6.11 12.12 30.54
C TRP A 360 5.89 11.14 31.70
N SER A 361 6.49 9.96 31.65
CA SER A 361 6.35 8.93 32.69
C SER A 361 7.53 7.97 32.68
N ALA A 362 7.98 7.52 33.85
CA ALA A 362 9.09 6.57 33.94
C ALA A 362 8.73 5.15 33.44
N THR A 363 7.43 4.83 33.33
CA THR A 363 6.95 3.50 32.94
C THR A 363 6.03 3.60 31.74
N CYS A 364 6.51 3.16 30.58
CA CYS A 364 5.75 3.14 29.33
C CYS A 364 5.77 1.74 28.72
N THR A 365 4.65 1.35 28.12
CA THR A 365 4.47 0.10 27.38
C THR A 365 3.89 0.39 26.01
N LEU A 366 4.22 -0.46 25.04
CA LEU A 366 3.58 -0.40 23.73
C LEU A 366 2.11 -0.77 23.87
N TYR A 367 1.24 0.06 23.31
CA TYR A 367 -0.20 -0.20 23.19
C TYR A 367 -0.54 -0.73 21.81
N ALA A 368 0.05 -0.14 20.78
CA ALA A 368 -0.20 -0.50 19.40
C ALA A 368 1.07 -0.39 18.56
N VAL A 369 1.19 -1.29 17.59
CA VAL A 369 2.20 -1.28 16.54
C VAL A 369 1.46 -1.42 15.22
N ASP A 370 1.68 -0.48 14.33
CA ASP A 370 0.95 -0.28 13.09
C ASP A 370 -0.56 -0.20 13.32
N ASP A 371 -1.35 -1.08 12.73
CA ASP A 371 -2.80 -1.10 12.89
C ASP A 371 -3.23 -2.29 13.78
N ARG A 372 -2.36 -2.72 14.71
CA ARG A 372 -2.61 -3.84 15.64
C ARG A 372 -2.29 -3.47 17.08
N LEU A 373 -3.04 -4.04 18.03
CA LEU A 373 -2.69 -3.98 19.44
C LEU A 373 -1.34 -4.69 19.65
N ALA A 374 -0.47 -4.11 20.46
CA ALA A 374 0.76 -4.75 20.87
C ALA A 374 0.40 -5.96 21.75
N GLY A 375 0.75 -7.17 21.29
CA GLY A 375 0.62 -8.37 22.10
C GLY A 375 1.51 -8.30 23.36
N PRO A 376 1.31 -9.18 24.35
CA PRO A 376 2.27 -9.31 25.46
C PRO A 376 3.65 -9.57 24.86
N ALA A 377 4.61 -8.71 25.22
CA ALA A 377 5.93 -8.57 24.57
C ALA A 377 6.46 -9.91 24.00
N GLN A 378 6.34 -10.08 22.68
CA GLN A 378 7.03 -11.19 22.02
C GLN A 378 8.52 -10.88 22.00
N LYS A 379 9.32 -11.80 22.53
CA LYS A 379 10.77 -11.79 22.36
C LYS A 379 11.08 -11.66 20.86
N PRO A 380 12.17 -10.96 20.47
CA PRO A 380 12.60 -10.89 19.08
C PRO A 380 12.60 -12.30 18.49
N ALA A 381 11.95 -12.46 17.33
CA ALA A 381 12.01 -13.71 16.60
C ALA A 381 13.49 -14.01 16.34
N ALA A 382 13.99 -15.09 16.93
CA ALA A 382 15.31 -15.58 16.61
C ALA A 382 15.34 -15.85 15.10
N ASP A 383 16.30 -15.23 14.44
CA ASP A 383 16.63 -15.39 13.04
C ASP A 383 16.57 -16.88 12.63
N GLN A 384 15.52 -17.27 11.89
CA GLN A 384 15.36 -18.62 11.36
C GLN A 384 16.18 -18.84 10.08
N SER A 385 17.04 -17.90 9.68
CA SER A 385 17.98 -18.11 8.57
C SER A 385 19.12 -19.09 8.91
N ALA A 386 19.26 -19.51 10.17
CA ALA A 386 20.33 -20.41 10.61
C ALA A 386 19.98 -21.92 10.62
N ARG A 387 18.81 -22.36 10.12
CA ARG A 387 18.41 -23.79 10.09
C ARG A 387 18.24 -24.40 8.70
N ALA A 388 18.87 -23.82 7.69
CA ALA A 388 19.12 -24.50 6.41
C ALA A 388 20.58 -24.30 6.00
N ARG A 389 21.46 -25.10 6.61
CA ARG A 389 22.74 -25.52 6.03
C ARG A 389 22.76 -27.02 5.95
#